data_AF-A0A3D3BMF4-F1
#
_entry.id   AF-A0A3D3BMF4-F1
#
_cell.length_a   1.000
_cell.length_b   1.000
_cell.length_c   1.000
_cell.angle_alpha   90.00
_cell.angle_beta   90.00
_cell.angle_gamma   90.00
#
_symmetry.space_group_name_H-M   'P 1'
#
loop_
_entity.id
_entity.type
_entity.pdbx_description
1 polymer ?
#
loop_
_entity_poly.entity_id
_entity_poly.type
_entity_poly.pdbx_seq_one_letter_code
_entity_poly.pdbx_strand_id
1 'polypeptide(L)' 'MLSQIESSLDGLSRSERKVAAYVLANASGILSMSIARVAREAKVSEPTVNRFCRTFG' A
#
# COMPACT_ATOMS: atom_id res chain seq x y z
N MET A 1 1.39 8.00 9.73
CA MET A 1 1.22 7.22 8.48
C MET A 1 1.51 5.73 8.66
N LEU A 2 2.76 5.27 8.83
CA LEU A 2 3.04 3.81 8.93
C LEU A 2 2.30 3.11 10.08
N SER A 3 2.31 3.70 11.28
CA SER A 3 1.58 3.16 12.44
C SER A 3 0.05 3.16 12.26
N GLN A 4 -0.50 4.08 11.43
CA GLN A 4 -1.93 4.08 11.10
C GLN A 4 -2.27 2.94 10.13
N ILE A 5 -1.39 2.66 9.18
CA ILE A 5 -1.53 1.51 8.27
C ILE A 5 -1.52 0.22 9.09
N GLU A 6 -0.58 0.06 10.02
CA GLU A 6 -0.50 -1.11 10.93
C GLU A 6 -1.78 -1.27 11.76
N SER A 7 -2.26 -0.19 12.37
CA SER A 7 -3.47 -0.21 13.20
C SER A 7 -4.75 -0.50 12.41
N SER A 8 -4.72 -0.29 11.08
CA SER A 8 -5.88 -0.47 10.21
C SER A 8 -5.89 -1.80 9.45
N LEU A 9 -4.84 -2.64 9.58
CA LEU A 9 -4.64 -3.85 8.79
C LEU A 9 -5.85 -4.80 8.80
N ASP A 10 -6.52 -4.93 9.95
CA ASP A 10 -7.65 -5.84 10.11
C ASP A 10 -8.90 -5.40 9.33
N GLY A 11 -9.07 -4.09 9.16
CA GLY A 11 -10.18 -3.47 8.42
C GLY A 11 -9.97 -3.39 6.90
N LEU A 12 -8.76 -3.66 6.41
CA LEU A 12 -8.44 -3.55 4.98
C LEU A 12 -9.05 -4.67 4.15
N SER A 13 -9.50 -4.36 2.93
CA SER A 13 -9.80 -5.40 1.95
C SER A 13 -8.56 -6.25 1.63
N ARG A 14 -8.76 -7.46 1.09
CA ARG A 14 -7.66 -8.37 0.72
C ARG A 14 -6.63 -7.70 -0.21
N SER A 15 -7.08 -6.83 -1.11
CA SER A 15 -6.21 -6.13 -2.05
C SER A 15 -5.45 -4.98 -1.38
N GLU A 16 -6.10 -4.21 -0.51
CA GLU A 16 -5.43 -3.15 0.27
C GLU A 16 -4.41 -3.73 1.26
N ARG A 17 -4.71 -4.88 1.87
CA ARG A 17 -3.78 -5.58 2.77
C ARG A 17 -2.47 -5.95 2.08
N LYS A 18 -2.51 -6.32 0.79
CA LYS A 18 -1.29 -6.58 0.00
C LYS A 18 -0.47 -5.31 -0.21
N VAL A 19 -1.13 -4.18 -0.49
CA VAL A 19 -0.46 -2.88 -0.63
C VAL A 19 0.16 -2.46 0.70
N ALA A 20 -0.61 -2.52 1.79
CA ALA A 20 -0.13 -2.21 3.14
C ALA A 20 1.09 -3.04 3.53
N ALA A 21 1.04 -4.36 3.33
CA ALA A 21 2.17 -5.25 3.62
C ALA A 21 3.42 -4.87 2.82
N TYR A 22 3.27 -4.56 1.53
CA TYR A 22 4.39 -4.12 0.70
C TYR A 22 4.97 -2.77 1.15
N VAL A 23 4.10 -1.80 1.47
CA VAL A 23 4.50 -0.47 1.96
C VAL A 23 5.24 -0.57 3.29
N LEU A 24 4.74 -1.37 4.24
CA LEU A 24 5.39 -1.59 5.54
C LEU A 24 6.75 -2.27 5.37
N ALA A 25 6.85 -3.27 4.49
CA ALA A 25 8.11 -3.96 4.21
C ALA A 25 9.14 -3.09 3.46
N ASN A 26 8.71 -2.08 2.71
CA ASN A 26 9.57 -1.24 1.86
C ASN A 26 9.52 0.25 2.23
N ALA A 27 9.24 0.56 3.50
CA ALA A 27 8.95 1.91 3.97
C ALA A 27 10.00 2.95 3.57
N SER A 28 11.29 2.58 3.56
CA SER A 28 12.40 3.49 3.22
C SER A 28 12.48 3.84 1.73
N GLY A 29 11.97 2.98 0.83
CA GLY A 29 12.12 3.12 -0.61
C GLY A 29 10.81 3.43 -1.35
N ILE A 30 9.65 3.30 -0.69
CA ILE A 30 8.34 3.40 -1.33
C ILE A 30 8.11 4.77 -2.00
N LEU A 31 8.65 5.85 -1.42
CA LEU A 31 8.47 7.21 -1.91
C LEU A 31 9.14 7.49 -3.26
N SER A 32 10.15 6.69 -3.64
CA SER A 32 10.83 6.80 -4.94
C SER A 32 10.26 5.84 -5.99
N MET A 33 9.29 5.00 -5.62
CA MET A 33 8.67 4.05 -6.53
C MET A 33 7.46 4.68 -7.25
N SER A 34 7.29 4.34 -8.53
CA SER A 34 6.06 4.69 -9.25
C SER A 34 4.89 3.82 -8.78
N ILE A 35 3.67 4.34 -8.94
CA ILE A 35 2.41 3.60 -8.64
C ILE A 35 2.36 2.27 -9.39
N ALA A 36 2.73 2.27 -10.68
CA ALA A 36 2.81 1.06 -11.51
C ALA A 36 3.74 0.00 -10.91
N ARG A 37 4.92 0.42 -10.39
CA ARG A 37 5.85 -0.48 -9.73
C ARG A 37 5.24 -1.05 -8.45
N VAL A 38 4.70 -0.20 -7.58
CA VAL A 38 4.05 -0.65 -6.33
C VAL A 38 2.91 -1.63 -6.62
N ALA A 39 2.07 -1.35 -7.62
CA ALA A 39 0.98 -2.23 -8.02
C ALA A 39 1.47 -3.62 -8.44
N ARG A 40 2.52 -3.65 -9.28
CA ARG A 40 3.14 -4.89 -9.74
C ARG A 40 3.74 -5.69 -8.59
N GLU A 41 4.56 -5.07 -7.74
CA GLU A 41 5.22 -5.77 -6.63
C GLU A 41 4.22 -6.25 -5.57
N ALA A 42 3.19 -5.44 -5.28
CA ALA A 42 2.10 -5.82 -4.37
C ALA A 42 1.07 -6.77 -5.00
N LYS A 43 1.21 -7.11 -6.30
CA LYS A 43 0.30 -8.00 -7.05
C LYS A 43 -1.16 -7.53 -7.01
N VAL A 44 -1.36 -6.24 -7.30
CA VAL A 44 -2.66 -5.57 -7.40
C VAL A 44 -2.70 -4.67 -8.64
N SER A 45 -3.85 -4.03 -8.89
CA SER A 45 -4.00 -3.03 -9.96
C SER A 45 -3.60 -1.63 -9.48
N GLU A 46 -3.16 -0.76 -10.40
CA GLU A 46 -2.85 0.64 -10.10
C GLU A 46 -4.02 1.41 -9.44
N PRO A 47 -5.29 1.24 -9.85
CA PRO A 47 -6.43 1.85 -9.15
C PRO A 47 -6.54 1.41 -7.69
N THR A 48 -6.11 0.19 -7.35
CA THR A 48 -6.10 -0.30 -5.95
C THR A 48 -5.07 0.48 -5.15
N VAL A 49 -3.86 0.66 -5.68
CA VAL A 49 -2.80 1.45 -5.03
C VAL A 49 -3.26 2.90 -4.86
N ASN A 50 -3.88 3.49 -5.89
CA ASN A 50 -4.36 4.86 -5.82
C ASN A 50 -5.45 5.03 -4.73
N ARG A 51 -6.44 4.12 -4.66
CA ARG A 51 -7.44 4.13 -3.57
C ARG A 51 -6.78 3.99 -2.19
N PHE A 52 -5.83 3.08 -2.05
CA PHE A 52 -5.07 2.90 -0.80
C PHE A 52 -4.35 4.19 -0.39
N CYS A 53 -3.62 4.83 -1.30
CA CYS A 53 -2.94 6.09 -1.02
C CYS A 53 -3.90 7.22 -0.64
N ARG A 54 -5.13 7.26 -1.16
CA ARG A 54 -6.13 8.26 -0.76
C ARG A 54 -6.72 8.02 0.64
N THR A 55 -6.70 6.78 1.11
CA THR A 55 -7.16 6.42 2.46
C THR A 55 -6.11 6.71 3.53
N PHE A 56 -4.82 6.61 3.19
CA PHE A 56 -3.70 6.70 4.16
C PHE A 56 -2.72 7.86 3.92
N GLY A 57 -2.85 8.60 2.83
CA GLY A 57 -2.03 9.76 2.47
C GLY A 57 -2.65 11.08 2.87
#